data_AF-A0A646IIU6-F1
#
_entry.id   AF-A0A646IIU6-F1
#
_cell.length_a   1.000
_cell.length_b   1.000
_cell.length_c   1.000
_cell.angle_alpha   90.00
_cell.angle_beta   90.00
_cell.angle_gamma   90.00
#
_symmetry.space_group_name_H-M   'P 1'
#
loop_
_entity.id
_entity.type
_entity.pdbx_description
1 polymer ?
#
loop_
_entity_poly.entity_id
_entity_poly.type
_entity_poly.pdbx_seq_one_letter_code
_entity_poly.pdbx_strand_id
1 'polypeptide(L)'
;MEPEDPAGGPPADRVELHSLGTAEVPGAVLTIGTDGPPDPVGRYAVQSAVAVLTLLTERSRSVRLGERRLGGAVLRLLLAGEHGHAAAVASGVFGALLEGPLRVVAVRGPDAPGAGTG
;
A
#
# COMPACT_ATOMS: atom_id res chain seq x y z
N MET A 1 -23.18 -33.32 38.38
CA MET A 1 -22.37 -33.83 37.25
C MET A 1 -22.89 -33.12 36.01
N GLU A 2 -22.51 -31.85 35.86
CA GLU A 2 -22.70 -31.09 34.62
C GLU A 2 -21.65 -31.55 33.61
N PRO A 3 -21.97 -31.62 32.31
CA PRO A 3 -21.02 -32.05 31.30
C PRO A 3 -19.97 -30.94 31.08
N GLU A 4 -18.70 -31.30 31.23
CA GLU A 4 -17.58 -30.49 30.77
C GLU A 4 -17.59 -30.40 29.24
N ASP A 5 -17.49 -29.17 28.73
CA ASP A 5 -17.30 -28.87 27.30
C ASP A 5 -15.82 -29.07 26.92
N PRO A 6 -15.48 -29.98 25.99
CA PRO A 6 -14.10 -30.26 25.61
C PRO A 6 -13.61 -29.30 24.51
N ALA A 7 -13.08 -28.14 24.89
CA ALA A 7 -12.34 -27.27 23.96
C ALA A 7 -11.18 -26.51 24.63
N GLY A 8 -10.33 -27.22 25.37
CA GLY A 8 -9.03 -26.72 25.84
C GLY A 8 -7.96 -26.68 24.75
N GLY A 9 -8.23 -26.04 23.61
CA GLY A 9 -7.18 -25.65 22.66
C GLY A 9 -6.49 -24.37 23.14
N PRO A 10 -5.22 -24.10 22.77
CA PRO A 10 -4.57 -22.82 23.09
C PRO A 10 -5.48 -21.68 22.61
N PRO A 11 -5.56 -20.55 23.36
CA PRO A 11 -6.42 -19.44 22.98
C PRO A 11 -6.07 -19.07 21.53
N ALA A 12 -7.03 -19.23 20.63
CA ALA A 12 -6.82 -18.94 19.24
C ALA A 12 -6.54 -17.44 19.12
N ASP A 13 -5.31 -17.08 18.74
CA ASP A 13 -4.88 -15.70 18.56
C ASP A 13 -5.82 -15.04 17.55
N ARG A 14 -6.65 -14.11 18.04
CA ARG A 14 -7.72 -13.50 17.24
C ARG A 14 -7.15 -12.29 16.54
N VAL A 15 -7.16 -12.35 15.22
CA VAL A 15 -6.75 -11.25 14.36
C VAL A 15 -7.95 -10.64 13.67
N GLU A 16 -8.18 -9.35 13.89
CA GLU A 16 -9.14 -8.55 13.13
C GLU A 16 -8.43 -7.81 11.98
N LEU A 17 -9.08 -7.80 10.81
CA LEU A 17 -8.60 -7.10 9.62
C LEU A 17 -9.57 -5.99 9.25
N HIS A 18 -9.03 -4.78 9.10
CA HIS A 18 -9.80 -3.60 8.72
C HIS A 18 -9.16 -2.96 7.48
N SER A 19 -9.94 -2.86 6.41
CA SER A 19 -9.49 -2.17 5.18
C SER A 19 -9.29 -0.68 5.44
N LEU A 20 -8.23 -0.11 4.87
CA LEU A 20 -7.95 1.32 4.93
C LEU A 20 -8.09 1.94 3.54
N GLY A 21 -8.81 3.07 3.47
CA GLY A 21 -9.08 3.78 2.21
C GLY A 21 -10.53 3.69 1.76
N THR A 22 -10.85 4.44 0.70
CA THR A 22 -12.21 4.51 0.11
C THR A 22 -12.31 3.86 -1.26
N ALA A 23 -11.22 3.26 -1.74
CA ALA A 23 -11.15 2.56 -3.02
C ALA A 23 -11.86 1.22 -2.99
N GLU A 24 -12.36 0.78 -4.16
CA GLU A 24 -12.93 -0.56 -4.35
C GLU A 24 -11.93 -1.69 -4.04
N VAL A 25 -10.64 -1.46 -4.35
CA VAL A 25 -9.53 -2.31 -3.90
C VAL A 25 -8.70 -1.55 -2.87
N PRO A 26 -8.75 -1.92 -1.58
CA PRO A 26 -8.03 -1.20 -0.53
C PRO A 26 -6.52 -1.32 -0.71
N GLY A 27 -5.82 -0.19 -0.55
CA GLY A 27 -4.37 -0.11 -0.72
C GLY A 27 -3.57 -0.47 0.53
N ALA A 28 -4.24 -0.64 1.67
CA ALA A 28 -3.66 -1.04 2.95
C ALA A 28 -4.72 -1.71 3.83
N VAL A 29 -4.26 -2.51 4.79
CA VAL A 29 -5.08 -3.21 5.79
C VAL A 29 -4.47 -3.00 7.17
N LEU A 30 -5.30 -2.69 8.15
CA LEU A 30 -4.97 -2.66 9.57
C LEU A 30 -5.25 -4.05 10.16
N THR A 31 -4.22 -4.63 10.77
CA THR A 31 -4.28 -5.94 11.42
C THR A 31 -4.15 -5.76 12.92
N ILE A 32 -5.10 -6.32 13.69
CA ILE A 32 -5.13 -6.18 15.16
C ILE A 32 -5.21 -7.57 15.78
N GLY A 33 -4.14 -8.00 16.47
CA GLY A 33 -4.14 -9.20 17.29
C GLY A 33 -4.67 -8.89 18.69
N THR A 34 -5.60 -9.72 19.18
CA THR A 34 -6.23 -9.57 20.50
C THR A 34 -6.45 -10.93 21.15
N ASP A 35 -6.38 -11.00 22.47
CA ASP A 35 -6.66 -12.22 23.24
C ASP A 35 -8.17 -12.56 23.31
N GLY A 36 -9.03 -11.67 22.82
CA GLY A 36 -10.50 -11.82 22.79
C GLY A 36 -11.18 -10.63 22.11
N PRO A 37 -12.50 -10.68 21.85
CA PRO A 37 -13.21 -9.60 21.18
C PRO A 37 -13.05 -8.26 21.93
N PRO A 38 -12.80 -7.14 21.22
CA PRO A 38 -12.60 -5.84 21.87
C PRO A 38 -13.85 -5.44 22.65
N ASP A 39 -13.63 -4.89 23.83
CA ASP A 39 -14.67 -4.24 24.63
C ASP A 39 -15.19 -2.97 23.90
N PRO A 40 -16.25 -2.32 24.39
CA PRO A 40 -16.78 -1.12 23.74
C PRO A 40 -15.76 0.02 23.55
N VAL A 41 -14.85 0.23 24.51
CA VAL A 41 -13.81 1.26 24.42
C VAL A 41 -12.77 0.87 23.37
N GLY A 42 -12.36 -0.40 23.35
CA GLY A 42 -11.50 -0.98 22.32
C GLY A 42 -12.10 -0.81 20.93
N ARG A 43 -13.41 -1.05 20.77
CA ARG A 43 -14.09 -0.83 19.48
C ARG A 43 -14.04 0.62 19.04
N TYR A 44 -14.27 1.58 19.94
CA TYR A 44 -14.14 3.00 19.61
C TYR A 44 -12.71 3.35 19.17
N ALA A 45 -11.70 2.87 19.90
CA ALA A 45 -10.31 3.09 19.53
C ALA A 45 -9.96 2.53 18.15
N VAL A 46 -10.44 1.30 17.83
CA VAL A 46 -10.26 0.69 16.52
C VAL A 46 -10.94 1.51 15.43
N GLN A 47 -12.19 1.91 15.62
CA GLN A 47 -12.92 2.72 14.64
C GLN A 47 -12.26 4.08 14.41
N SER A 48 -11.81 4.75 15.47
CA SER A 48 -11.05 5.99 15.37
C SER A 48 -9.73 5.80 14.62
N ALA A 49 -8.99 4.72 14.90
CA ALA A 49 -7.75 4.40 14.20
C ALA A 49 -8.00 4.16 12.71
N VAL A 50 -9.02 3.37 12.35
CA VAL A 50 -9.42 3.12 10.95
C VAL A 50 -9.75 4.42 10.24
N ALA A 51 -10.52 5.31 10.86
CA ALA A 51 -10.88 6.61 10.26
C ALA A 51 -9.65 7.50 10.02
N VAL A 52 -8.79 7.67 11.03
CA VAL A 52 -7.58 8.50 10.92
C VAL A 52 -6.58 7.92 9.91
N LEU A 53 -6.34 6.62 9.96
CA LEU A 53 -5.43 5.95 9.03
C LEU A 53 -5.98 5.93 7.60
N THR A 54 -7.30 5.82 7.42
CA THR A 54 -7.94 5.98 6.12
C THR A 54 -7.69 7.40 5.58
N LEU A 55 -7.92 8.43 6.39
CA LEU A 55 -7.65 9.81 5.98
C LEU A 55 -6.17 10.03 5.59
N LEU A 56 -5.23 9.52 6.39
CA LEU A 56 -3.81 9.60 6.12
C LEU A 56 -3.42 8.84 4.84
N THR A 57 -4.04 7.68 4.61
CA THR A 57 -3.80 6.86 3.42
C THR A 57 -4.32 7.55 2.16
N GLU A 58 -5.53 8.12 2.20
CA GLU A 58 -6.09 8.87 1.06
C GLU A 58 -5.31 10.15 0.77
N ARG A 59 -4.94 10.92 1.81
CA ARG A 59 -4.08 12.10 1.64
C ARG A 59 -2.74 11.74 0.99
N SER A 60 -2.16 10.60 1.36
CA SER A 60 -0.90 10.12 0.79
C SER A 60 -1.06 9.57 -0.63
N ARG A 61 -2.27 9.14 -1.00
CA ARG A 61 -2.53 8.50 -2.31
C ARG A 61 -2.43 9.49 -3.47
N SER A 62 -2.98 10.70 -3.32
CA SER A 62 -2.95 11.71 -4.38
C SER A 62 -1.51 12.11 -4.73
N VAL A 63 -0.67 12.31 -3.70
CA VAL A 63 0.77 12.59 -3.83
C VAL A 63 1.49 11.42 -4.49
N ARG A 64 1.28 10.19 -4.00
CA ARG A 64 1.87 8.96 -4.59
C ARG A 64 1.49 8.76 -6.06
N LEU A 65 0.26 9.12 -6.45
CA LEU A 65 -0.17 9.03 -7.84
C LEU A 65 0.55 10.08 -8.71
N GLY A 66 0.73 11.29 -8.19
CA GLY A 66 1.53 12.34 -8.83
C GLY A 66 2.99 11.91 -9.03
N GLU A 67 3.61 11.38 -7.97
CA GLU A 67 4.97 10.84 -8.01
C GLU A 67 5.09 9.70 -9.04
N ARG A 68 4.17 8.74 -9.06
CA ARG A 68 4.20 7.65 -10.07
C ARG A 68 4.14 8.18 -11.50
N ARG A 69 3.30 9.19 -11.76
CA ARG A 69 3.21 9.82 -13.09
C ARG A 69 4.50 10.56 -13.44
N LEU A 70 5.11 11.26 -12.48
CA LEU A 70 6.39 11.92 -12.66
C LEU A 70 7.51 10.91 -12.95
N GLY A 71 7.57 9.83 -12.17
CA GLY A 71 8.54 8.74 -12.35
C GLY A 71 8.42 8.11 -13.74
N GLY A 72 7.21 7.89 -14.24
CA GLY A 72 6.97 7.42 -15.60
C GLY A 72 7.40 8.42 -16.69
N ALA A 73 7.35 9.74 -16.43
CA ALA A 73 7.89 10.75 -17.33
C ALA A 73 9.43 10.75 -17.33
N VAL A 74 10.04 10.67 -16.14
CA VAL A 74 11.49 10.56 -15.97
C VAL A 74 12.03 9.32 -16.69
N LEU A 75 11.40 8.17 -16.52
CA LEU A 75 11.76 6.93 -17.23
C LEU A 75 11.71 7.09 -18.75
N ARG A 76 10.69 7.78 -19.28
CA ARG A 76 10.59 8.07 -20.72
C ARG A 76 11.72 8.99 -21.20
N LEU A 77 12.09 10.00 -20.42
CA LEU A 77 13.23 10.88 -20.75
C LEU A 77 14.55 10.09 -20.77
N LEU A 78 14.77 9.21 -19.79
CA LEU A 78 15.96 8.36 -19.75
C LEU A 78 16.02 7.41 -20.96
N LEU A 79 14.88 6.83 -21.35
CA LEU A 79 14.79 5.99 -22.55
C LEU A 79 15.03 6.77 -23.86
N ALA A 80 14.73 8.06 -23.87
CA ALA A 80 15.04 8.97 -24.98
C ALA A 80 16.50 9.46 -24.99
N GLY A 81 17.31 9.09 -23.97
CA GLY A 81 18.69 9.57 -23.82
C GLY A 81 18.82 10.94 -23.16
N GLU A 82 17.72 11.54 -22.72
CA GLU A 82 17.64 12.90 -22.16
C GLU A 82 17.99 12.93 -20.66
N HIS A 83 19.19 12.47 -20.31
CA HIS A 83 19.62 12.36 -18.90
C HIS A 83 19.57 13.72 -18.18
N GLY A 84 20.10 14.79 -18.77
CA GLY A 84 20.10 16.12 -18.13
C GLY A 84 18.70 16.60 -17.76
N HIS A 85 17.73 16.43 -18.66
CA HIS A 85 16.32 16.78 -18.41
C HIS A 85 15.69 15.86 -17.36
N ALA A 86 15.99 14.55 -17.40
CA ALA A 86 15.53 13.61 -16.41
C ALA A 86 16.04 13.97 -15.00
N ALA A 87 17.32 14.31 -14.87
CA ALA A 87 17.94 14.68 -13.60
C ALA A 87 17.35 15.99 -13.04
N ALA A 88 17.15 16.99 -13.89
CA ALA A 88 16.52 18.25 -13.50
C ALA A 88 15.12 18.03 -12.89
N VAL A 89 14.29 17.21 -13.54
CA VAL A 89 12.92 16.91 -13.07
C VAL A 89 12.91 16.01 -11.83
N ALA A 90 13.81 15.02 -11.77
CA ALA A 90 13.86 14.06 -10.67
C ALA A 90 14.39 14.65 -9.36
N SER A 91 15.34 15.60 -9.42
CA SER A 91 16.04 16.10 -8.22
C SER A 91 15.12 16.60 -7.10
N GLY A 92 14.03 17.28 -7.45
CA GLY A 92 13.10 17.85 -6.48
C GLY A 92 12.11 16.85 -5.86
N VAL A 93 11.99 15.64 -6.42
CA VAL A 93 10.97 14.65 -6.01
C VAL A 93 11.56 13.31 -5.60
N PHE A 94 12.59 12.84 -6.31
CA PHE A 94 13.24 11.55 -6.08
C PHE A 94 14.69 11.69 -5.59
N GLY A 95 15.23 12.91 -5.53
CA GLY A 95 16.64 13.14 -5.27
C GLY A 95 17.50 13.00 -6.52
N ALA A 96 18.82 12.98 -6.33
CA ALA A 96 19.77 12.90 -7.44
C ALA A 96 19.64 11.57 -8.19
N LEU A 97 19.71 11.63 -9.52
CA LEU A 97 19.83 10.43 -10.35
C LEU A 97 21.26 9.88 -10.30
N LEU A 98 21.43 8.64 -10.74
CA LEU A 98 22.74 8.01 -10.81
C LEU A 98 23.63 8.79 -11.79
N GLU A 99 24.76 9.29 -11.30
CA GLU A 99 25.77 9.95 -12.12
C GLU A 99 26.61 8.91 -12.88
N GLY A 100 26.70 9.04 -14.21
CA GLY A 100 27.49 8.15 -15.07
C GLY A 100 26.72 7.54 -16.26
N PRO A 101 27.34 6.60 -17.01
CA PRO A 101 26.71 5.97 -18.16
C PRO A 101 25.57 5.04 -17.70
N LEU A 102 24.33 5.45 -17.96
CA LEU A 102 23.13 4.68 -17.65
C LEU A 102 22.80 3.74 -18.82
N ARG A 103 22.48 2.47 -18.52
CA ARG A 103 21.84 1.55 -19.47
C ARG A 103 20.45 1.23 -18.95
N VAL A 104 19.42 1.62 -19.70
CA VAL A 104 18.03 1.31 -19.39
C VAL A 104 17.59 0.14 -20.25
N VAL A 105 17.07 -0.92 -19.62
CA VAL A 105 16.49 -2.07 -20.30
C VAL A 105 15.04 -2.17 -19.86
N ALA A 106 14.12 -2.15 -20.82
CA ALA A 106 12.71 -2.36 -20.57
C ALA A 106 12.39 -3.86 -20.70
N VAL A 107 11.70 -4.41 -19.71
CA VAL A 107 11.21 -5.79 -19.72
C VAL A 107 9.69 -5.77 -19.62
N ARG A 108 9.02 -6.58 -20.44
CA ARG A 108 7.57 -6.76 -20.35
C ARG A 108 7.27 -7.68 -19.16
N GLY A 109 6.46 -7.20 -18.22
CA GLY A 109 5.92 -8.03 -17.15
C GLY A 109 4.81 -8.97 -17.66
N PRO A 110 4.40 -9.96 -16.86
CA PRO A 110 3.27 -10.83 -17.21
C PRO A 110 2.00 -9.98 -17.41
N ASP A 111 1.12 -10.41 -18.32
CA ASP A 111 -0.18 -9.79 -18.48
C ASP A 111 -0.94 -9.85 -17.15
N ALA A 112 -1.56 -8.73 -16.76
CA ALA A 112 -2.30 -8.66 -15.50
C ALA A 112 -3.46 -9.68 -15.56
N PRO A 113 -3.59 -10.57 -14.57
CA PRO A 113 -4.71 -11.51 -14.53
C PRO A 113 -6.01 -10.70 -14.40
N GLY A 114 -6.84 -10.74 -15.44
CA GLY A 114 -8.15 -10.08 -15.46
C GLY A 114 -8.44 -9.19 -16.67
N ALA A 115 -7.50 -8.95 -17.59
CA ALA A 115 -7.83 -8.39 -18.90
C ALA A 115 -8.45 -9.45 -19.83
N GLY A 116 -9.46 -10.17 -19.33
CA GLY A 116 -10.32 -10.98 -20.17
C GLY A 116 -11.16 -10.05 -21.02
N THR A 117 -10.89 -10.04 -22.32
CA THR A 117 -11.79 -9.47 -23.33
C THR A 117 -13.14 -10.16 -23.20
N GLY A 118 -14.12 -9.44 -22.65
CA GLY A 118 -15.54 -9.68 -22.92
C GLY A 118 -15.95 -8.94 -24.17
#